data_AF-A0A6J6L9X5-F1
#
_entry.id   AF-A0A6J6L9X5-F1
#
_cell.length_a   1.000
_cell.length_b   1.000
_cell.length_c   1.000
_cell.angle_alpha   90.00
_cell.angle_beta   90.00
_cell.angle_gamma   90.00
#
_symmetry.space_group_name_H-M   'P 1'
#
loop_
_entity.id
_entity.type
_entity.pdbx_description
1 polymer ?
#
loop_
_entity_poly.entity_id
_entity_poly.type
_entity_poly.pdbx_seq_one_letter_code
_entity_poly.pdbx_strand_id
1 'polypeptide(L)'
;MVISLNAIANGDAIVTENVFEGRFMFVNELIRLGAQISVDGHHASIRGIPQLSGAPVAATDIRAGAGLVLAGLVSEGITLVEDAFHVDRGYPNFVEQLQALGADVSREASE
;
A
#
# COMPACT_ATOMS: atom_id res chain seq x y z
N MET A 1 -4.58 2.76 -2.81
CA MET A 1 -5.53 1.70 -3.20
C MET A 1 -5.43 1.33 -4.68
N VAL A 2 -5.86 2.15 -5.64
CA VAL A 2 -5.79 1.75 -7.07
C VAL A 2 -4.35 1.49 -7.56
N ILE A 3 -3.38 2.25 -7.05
CA ILE A 3 -1.96 2.04 -7.36
C ILE A 3 -1.47 0.68 -6.85
N SER A 4 -1.84 0.28 -5.62
CA SER A 4 -1.49 -1.04 -5.06
C SER A 4 -2.09 -2.18 -5.89
N LEU A 5 -3.34 -2.03 -6.35
CA LEU A 5 -3.98 -3.00 -7.26
C LEU A 5 -3.22 -3.10 -8.59
N ASN A 6 -2.92 -1.97 -9.22
CA ASN A 6 -2.21 -1.94 -10.50
C ASN A 6 -0.78 -2.49 -10.39
N ALA A 7 -0.15 -2.40 -9.21
CA ALA A 7 1.19 -2.93 -8.99
C ALA A 7 1.28 -4.46 -9.13
N ILE A 8 0.15 -5.18 -9.00
CA ILE A 8 0.07 -6.64 -9.18
C ILE A 8 -0.84 -7.08 -10.33
N ALA A 9 -1.38 -6.12 -11.09
CA ALA A 9 -2.25 -6.40 -12.23
C ALA A 9 -1.44 -6.84 -13.46
N ASN A 10 -2.10 -7.44 -14.45
CA ASN A 10 -1.45 -7.74 -15.73
C ASN A 10 -1.43 -6.48 -16.62
N GLY A 11 -0.23 -6.04 -17.01
CA GLY A 11 -0.03 -4.95 -17.97
C GLY A 11 0.42 -3.63 -17.35
N ASP A 12 0.33 -2.56 -18.16
CA ASP A 12 0.71 -1.21 -17.78
C ASP A 12 -0.54 -0.35 -17.52
N ALA A 13 -0.46 0.56 -16.56
CA ALA A 13 -1.54 1.48 -16.20
C ALA A 13 -1.00 2.88 -15.87
N ILE A 14 -1.85 3.90 -16.05
CA ILE A 14 -1.55 5.28 -15.62
C ILE A 14 -2.66 5.73 -14.67
N VAL A 15 -2.25 6.26 -13.52
CA VAL A 15 -3.15 6.88 -12.53
C VAL A 15 -2.86 8.37 -12.49
N THR A 16 -3.91 9.20 -12.63
CA THR A 16 -3.80 10.67 -12.59
C THR A 16 -4.51 11.22 -11.36
N GLU A 17 -3.85 12.11 -10.61
CA GLU A 17 -4.40 12.79 -9.43
C GLU A 17 -4.49 14.30 -9.66
N ASN A 18 -5.69 14.82 -9.88
CA ASN A 18 -5.92 16.23 -10.20
C ASN A 18 -6.45 17.06 -9.02
N VAL A 19 -6.71 16.45 -7.86
CA VAL A 19 -7.37 17.12 -6.73
C VAL A 19 -6.36 17.51 -5.65
N PHE A 20 -5.38 16.65 -5.38
CA PHE A 20 -4.40 16.88 -4.31
C PHE A 20 -2.97 16.81 -4.82
N GLU A 21 -2.23 17.89 -4.63
CA GLU A 21 -0.78 17.90 -4.87
C GLU A 21 -0.07 16.95 -3.88
N GLY A 22 1.01 16.29 -4.33
CA GLY A 22 1.85 15.46 -3.46
C GLY A 22 1.21 14.15 -2.96
N ARG A 23 0.06 13.72 -3.51
CA ARG A 23 -0.65 12.52 -3.02
C ARG A 23 0.03 11.18 -3.31
N PHE A 24 1.10 11.18 -4.09
CA PHE A 24 1.89 9.99 -4.41
C PHE A 24 3.08 9.75 -3.48
N MET A 25 3.18 10.43 -2.33
CA MET A 25 4.26 10.18 -1.35
C MET A 25 4.40 8.70 -0.98
N PHE A 26 3.29 7.98 -0.83
CA PHE A 26 3.28 6.55 -0.49
C PHE A 26 3.78 5.62 -1.61
N VAL A 27 3.96 6.12 -2.85
CA VAL A 27 4.47 5.31 -3.96
C VAL A 27 5.86 4.78 -3.66
N ASN A 28 6.70 5.55 -2.97
CA ASN A 28 8.03 5.11 -2.57
C ASN A 28 7.97 3.85 -1.68
N GLU A 29 6.95 3.74 -0.82
CA GLU A 29 6.75 2.57 0.04
C GLU A 29 6.28 1.34 -0.77
N LEU A 30 5.46 1.53 -1.81
CA LEU A 30 5.17 0.44 -2.76
C LEU A 30 6.40 0.02 -3.57
N ILE A 31 7.27 0.97 -3.95
CA ILE A 31 8.54 0.66 -4.63
C ILE A 31 9.47 -0.14 -3.71
N ARG A 32 9.47 0.13 -2.40
CA ARG A 32 10.19 -0.70 -1.41
C ARG A 32 9.69 -2.15 -1.39
N LEU A 33 8.39 -2.36 -1.62
CA LEU A 33 7.80 -3.69 -1.80
C LEU A 33 8.06 -4.30 -3.19
N GLY A 34 8.86 -3.63 -4.04
CA GLY A 34 9.24 -4.10 -5.36
C GLY A 34 8.32 -3.66 -6.50
N ALA A 35 7.30 -2.83 -6.24
CA ALA A 35 6.40 -2.35 -7.29
C ALA A 35 7.15 -1.52 -8.36
N GLN A 36 6.80 -1.72 -9.64
CA GLN A 36 7.37 -0.94 -10.75
C GLN A 36 6.50 0.28 -11.03
N ILE A 37 6.81 1.39 -10.35
CA ILE A 37 6.07 2.64 -10.45
C ILE A 37 7.03 3.80 -10.75
N SER A 38 6.65 4.66 -11.69
CA SER A 38 7.31 5.94 -11.95
C SER A 38 6.30 7.07 -11.81
N VAL A 39 6.68 8.15 -11.13
CA VAL A 39 5.83 9.33 -10.91
C VAL A 39 6.39 10.51 -11.68
N ASP A 40 5.53 11.16 -12.47
CA ASP A 40 5.82 12.41 -13.18
C ASP A 40 4.67 13.40 -12.91
N GLY A 41 4.94 14.40 -12.09
CA GLY A 41 3.95 15.37 -11.63
C GLY A 41 2.74 14.69 -10.97
N HIS A 42 1.59 14.81 -11.64
CA HIS A 42 0.30 14.26 -11.19
C HIS A 42 -0.01 12.88 -11.79
N HIS A 43 0.93 12.26 -12.49
CA HIS A 43 0.77 10.95 -13.12
C HIS A 43 1.67 9.92 -12.45
N ALA A 44 1.11 8.74 -12.16
CA ALA A 44 1.85 7.55 -11.78
C ALA A 44 1.70 6.51 -12.90
N SER A 45 2.80 6.15 -13.55
CA SER A 45 2.88 5.03 -14.49
C SER A 45 3.27 3.77 -13.73
N ILE A 46 2.45 2.72 -13.84
CA ILE A 46 2.60 1.47 -13.11
C ILE A 46 2.71 0.33 -14.11
N ARG A 47 3.74 -0.49 -13.98
CA ARG A 47 3.78 -1.82 -14.59
C ARG A 47 3.50 -2.85 -13.51
N GLY A 48 2.43 -3.62 -13.69
CA GLY A 48 2.12 -4.66 -12.73
C GLY A 48 3.10 -5.84 -12.82
N ILE A 49 3.41 -6.43 -11.67
CA ILE A 49 4.31 -7.56 -11.54
C ILE A 49 3.61 -8.74 -10.85
N PRO A 50 4.05 -9.99 -11.05
CA PRO A 50 3.34 -11.15 -10.52
C PRO A 50 3.21 -11.19 -9.00
N GLN A 51 4.20 -10.64 -8.28
CA GLN A 51 4.26 -10.68 -6.82
C GLN A 51 5.15 -9.55 -6.28
N LEU A 52 4.77 -8.98 -5.14
CA LEU A 52 5.57 -8.04 -4.38
C LEU A 52 6.50 -8.77 -3.39
N SER A 53 7.46 -8.08 -2.80
CA SER A 53 8.32 -8.61 -1.73
C SER A 53 8.02 -7.89 -0.42
N GLY A 54 7.90 -8.65 0.67
CA GLY A 54 7.69 -8.11 2.00
C GLY A 54 8.89 -7.30 2.47
N ALA A 55 8.63 -6.14 3.06
CA ALA A 55 9.63 -5.25 3.64
C ALA A 55 8.98 -4.36 4.73
N PRO A 56 9.78 -3.71 5.59
CA PRO A 56 9.30 -2.60 6.41
C PRO A 56 8.89 -1.41 5.53
N VAL A 57 7.71 -0.87 5.79
CA VAL A 57 7.14 0.31 5.12
C VAL A 57 6.40 1.19 6.13
N ALA A 58 6.24 2.47 5.84
CA ALA A 58 5.58 3.42 6.75
C ALA A 58 4.29 4.01 6.16
N ALA A 59 3.22 4.03 6.96
CA ALA A 59 1.96 4.66 6.60
C ALA A 59 2.02 6.19 6.75
N THR A 60 2.08 6.92 5.63
CA THR A 60 2.13 8.40 5.64
C THR A 60 0.76 9.07 5.82
N ASP A 61 -0.32 8.35 5.53
CA ASP A 61 -1.70 8.81 5.68
C ASP A 61 -2.68 7.64 5.75
N ILE A 62 -3.95 7.95 6.00
CA ILE A 62 -5.04 6.99 6.18
C ILE A 62 -5.15 6.00 5.01
N ARG A 63 -5.18 6.51 3.76
CA ARG A 63 -5.44 5.71 2.56
C ARG A 63 -4.17 5.07 2.00
N ALA A 64 -3.03 5.73 2.18
CA ALA A 64 -1.72 5.16 1.92
C ALA A 64 -1.49 3.92 2.80
N GLY A 65 -1.66 4.05 4.12
CA GLY A 65 -1.46 2.96 5.07
C GLY A 65 -2.36 1.75 4.78
N ALA A 66 -3.65 1.97 4.55
CA ALA A 66 -4.56 0.89 4.15
C ALA A 66 -4.11 0.22 2.82
N GLY A 67 -3.62 1.01 1.87
CA GLY A 67 -3.07 0.50 0.62
C GLY A 67 -1.78 -0.32 0.77
N LEU A 68 -0.95 -0.01 1.77
CA LEU A 68 0.27 -0.75 2.08
C LEU A 68 -0.03 -2.05 2.81
N VAL A 69 -1.01 -2.07 3.73
CA VAL A 69 -1.48 -3.32 4.35
C VAL A 69 -1.98 -4.29 3.29
N LEU A 70 -2.82 -3.81 2.36
CA LEU A 70 -3.31 -4.65 1.25
C LEU A 70 -2.19 -5.12 0.31
N ALA A 71 -1.17 -4.29 0.07
CA ALA A 71 0.00 -4.68 -0.70
C ALA A 71 0.81 -5.77 0.04
N GLY A 72 0.97 -5.64 1.36
CA GLY A 72 1.64 -6.64 2.19
C GLY A 72 0.95 -8.00 2.18
N LEU A 73 -0.38 -8.04 2.11
CA LEU A 73 -1.15 -9.30 2.02
C LEU A 73 -0.91 -10.09 0.72
N VAL A 74 -0.36 -9.46 -0.32
CA VAL A 74 -0.03 -10.11 -1.60
C VAL A 74 1.48 -10.19 -1.85
N SER A 75 2.29 -9.73 -0.89
CA SER A 75 3.75 -9.80 -0.93
C SER A 75 4.25 -11.18 -0.51
N GLU A 76 5.39 -11.59 -1.04
CA GLU A 76 6.16 -12.73 -0.53
C GLU A 76 6.86 -12.35 0.78
N GLY A 77 6.67 -13.13 1.85
CA GLY A 77 7.29 -12.89 3.15
C GLY A 77 6.47 -11.97 4.06
N ILE A 78 7.13 -11.29 5.00
CA ILE A 78 6.48 -10.46 6.01
C ILE A 78 6.62 -8.98 5.64
N THR A 79 5.50 -8.25 5.68
CA THR A 79 5.48 -6.78 5.55
C THR A 79 5.15 -6.17 6.90
N LEU A 80 6.04 -5.32 7.42
CA LEU A 80 5.78 -4.53 8.62
C LEU A 80 5.31 -3.13 8.20
N VAL A 81 4.09 -2.76 8.59
CA VAL A 81 3.53 -1.42 8.31
C VAL A 81 3.62 -0.57 9.56
N GLU A 82 4.61 0.32 9.60
CA GLU A 82 4.83 1.32 10.65
C GLU A 82 3.83 2.46 10.55
N ASP A 83 3.69 3.25 11.63
CA ASP A 83 2.78 4.40 11.71
C ASP A 83 1.32 4.07 11.40
N ALA A 84 0.91 2.82 11.65
CA ALA A 84 -0.43 2.32 11.34
C ALA A 84 -1.56 3.03 12.11
N PHE A 85 -1.25 3.89 13.09
CA PHE A 85 -2.21 4.81 13.71
C PHE A 85 -2.90 5.73 12.70
N HIS A 86 -2.26 6.00 11.55
CA HIS A 86 -2.92 6.69 10.44
C HIS A 86 -4.12 5.92 9.89
N VAL A 87 -4.04 4.59 9.79
CA VAL A 87 -5.13 3.76 9.27
C VAL A 87 -6.33 3.78 10.22
N ASP A 88 -6.06 3.71 11.52
CA ASP A 88 -7.08 3.69 12.58
C ASP A 88 -7.99 4.93 12.55
N ARG A 89 -7.50 6.06 12.03
CA ARG A 89 -8.26 7.31 11.90
C ARG A 89 -9.39 7.26 10.86
N GLY A 90 -9.37 6.29 9.95
CA GLY A 90 -10.40 6.17 8.90
C GLY A 90 -10.96 4.77 8.68
N TYR A 91 -10.38 3.75 9.31
CA TYR A 91 -10.83 2.37 9.22
C TYR A 91 -10.98 1.75 10.63
N PRO A 92 -12.18 1.84 11.23
CA PRO A 92 -12.45 1.23 12.53
C PRO A 92 -12.32 -0.30 12.46
N ASN A 93 -11.65 -0.91 13.45
CA ASN A 93 -11.45 -2.36 13.55
C ASN A 93 -10.85 -2.98 12.27
N PHE A 94 -9.91 -2.29 11.62
CA PHE A 94 -9.41 -2.67 10.30
C PHE A 94 -8.76 -4.06 10.30
N VAL A 95 -7.94 -4.34 11.32
CA VAL A 95 -7.24 -5.63 11.46
C VAL A 95 -8.23 -6.76 11.67
N GLU A 96 -9.20 -6.58 12.58
CA GLU A 96 -10.23 -7.58 12.89
C GLU A 96 -11.10 -7.88 11.66
N GLN A 97 -11.43 -6.85 10.88
CA GLN A 97 -12.20 -7.03 9.63
C GLN A 97 -11.41 -7.80 8.57
N LEU A 98 -10.11 -7.53 8.41
CA LEU A 98 -9.26 -8.28 7.50
C LEU A 98 -9.08 -9.74 7.96
N GLN A 99 -8.85 -9.97 9.25
CA GLN A 99 -8.78 -11.31 9.83
C GLN A 99 -10.08 -12.09 9.62
N ALA A 100 -11.25 -11.43 9.78
CA ALA A 100 -12.55 -12.04 9.51
C ALA A 100 -12.74 -12.45 8.04
N LEU A 101 -11.98 -11.84 7.12
CA LEU A 101 -11.92 -12.23 5.70
C LEU A 101 -10.85 -13.29 5.41
N GLY A 102 -10.10 -13.73 6.41
CA GLY A 102 -9.05 -14.75 6.28
C GLY A 102 -7.65 -14.20 6.03
N ALA A 103 -7.42 -12.90 6.19
CA ALA A 103 -6.09 -12.32 6.07
C ALA A 103 -5.20 -12.69 7.27
N ASP A 104 -3.95 -13.08 7.00
CA ASP A 104 -2.92 -13.21 8.02
C ASP A 104 -2.30 -11.83 8.29
N VAL A 105 -2.90 -11.12 9.24
CA VAL A 105 -2.49 -9.78 9.66
C VAL A 105 -2.72 -9.65 11.16
N SER A 106 -1.83 -8.94 11.84
CA SER A 106 -1.96 -8.64 13.26
C SER A 106 -1.49 -7.23 13.56
N ARG A 107 -1.92 -6.70 14.71
CA ARG A 107 -1.41 -5.44 15.24
C ARG A 107 -0.42 -5.77 16.34
N GLU A 108 0.84 -5.38 16.14
CA GLU A 108 1.83 -5.42 17.20
C GLU A 108 1.80 -4.12 18.00
N ALA A 109 2.01 -4.22 19.32
CA ALA A 109 2.17 -3.05 20.16
C ALA A 109 3.49 -2.38 19.81
N SER A 110 3.45 -1.07 19.53
CA SER A 110 4.67 -0.26 19.45
C SER A 110 5.34 -0.21 20.82
N GLU A 111 6.65 -0.49 20.88
CA GLU A 111 7.49 -0.15 22.04
C GLU A 111 7.57 1.37 22.27
#